data_AF-A0A815RT22-F1
#
_entry.id   AF-A0A815RT22-F1
#
_cell.length_a   1.000
_cell.length_b   1.000
_cell.length_c   1.000
_cell.angle_alpha   90.00
_cell.angle_beta   90.00
_cell.angle_gamma   90.00
#
_symmetry.space_group_name_H-M   'P 1'
#
loop_
_entity.id
_entity.type
_entity.pdbx_description
1 polymer ?
#
loop_
_entity_poly.entity_id
_entity_poly.type
_entity_poly.pdbx_seq_one_letter_code
_entity_poly.pdbx_strand_id
1 'polypeptide(L)'
;MSGIYSTIVNFTVYDFLRRAQRLSLLNDIKCKQSNDESVNNLAFPVHHKHQNDRQSSCTESQNEIDQIDIEQIITKAYHEAIDMLDGLEILNVLKNKRVLDLKLLSEYVFKQLNSNSKMYDYSSQRSNMDDGEFEIDDDDDDNETTDDLNMDDDNNDSFSSNADYTDEDEQEDTDNSINTTKNEFAGIKICSKVESDTEHCYFKVTINDDTKYLHKQTACWLLTEEKRRQLRSNSCCIYLLSSLISALIFLSIGIVPQIYTVYNFENLFTTISSFCRARAYLNQTSAMSCRWLLVMAYIERCFSCSTGARIRKLSSVNIAQKMTIIITERFST
;
A
#
# COMPACT_ATOMS: atom_id res chain seq x y z
N MET A 1 14.38 17.34 20.00
CA MET A 1 13.90 16.09 19.35
C MET A 1 13.27 16.41 18.00
N SER A 2 14.09 16.56 16.96
CA SER A 2 13.68 16.69 15.56
C SER A 2 14.13 15.43 14.80
N GLY A 3 13.39 14.35 15.00
CA GLY A 3 13.62 13.10 14.27
C GLY A 3 12.99 13.14 12.89
N ILE A 4 13.60 12.38 11.97
CA ILE A 4 13.26 12.05 10.58
C ILE A 4 11.79 11.59 10.31
N TYR A 5 10.93 11.60 11.33
CA TYR A 5 9.51 11.28 11.28
C TYR A 5 8.62 12.46 11.75
N SER A 6 9.05 13.70 11.50
CA SER A 6 8.16 14.86 11.65
C SER A 6 7.02 14.74 10.63
N THR A 7 5.80 14.54 11.12
CA THR A 7 4.56 14.25 10.36
C THR A 7 4.01 15.44 9.55
N ILE A 8 4.80 16.49 9.38
CA ILE A 8 4.49 17.62 8.50
C ILE A 8 5.69 17.81 7.56
N VAL A 9 5.85 16.88 6.62
CA VAL A 9 6.69 17.14 5.46
C VAL A 9 5.72 17.50 4.34
N ASN A 10 5.71 18.77 3.95
CA ASN A 10 5.05 19.23 2.73
C ASN A 10 5.79 18.59 1.54
N PHE A 11 5.53 17.30 1.26
CA PHE A 11 5.97 16.68 0.03
C PHE A 11 5.17 17.31 -1.09
N THR A 12 5.86 18.06 -1.95
CA THR A 12 5.25 18.43 -3.23
C THR A 12 5.04 17.16 -4.06
N VAL A 13 4.08 17.19 -4.99
CA VAL A 13 3.88 16.08 -5.94
C VAL A 13 5.19 15.74 -6.67
N TYR A 14 6.01 16.77 -6.94
CA TYR A 14 7.34 16.62 -7.52
C TYR A 14 8.29 15.80 -6.63
N ASP A 15 8.34 16.08 -5.32
CA ASP A 15 9.18 15.34 -4.38
C ASP A 15 8.75 13.89 -4.22
N PHE A 16 7.44 13.64 -4.25
CA PHE A 16 6.89 12.28 -4.25
C PHE A 16 7.32 11.50 -5.49
N LEU A 17 7.11 12.08 -6.68
CA LEU A 17 7.49 11.45 -7.95
C LEU A 17 9.00 11.21 -8.04
N ARG A 18 9.83 12.17 -7.61
CA ARG A 18 11.29 12.02 -7.55
C ARG A 18 11.73 10.89 -6.62
N ARG A 19 11.04 10.70 -5.49
CA ARG A 19 11.33 9.61 -4.55
C ARG A 19 10.89 8.26 -5.09
N ALA A 20 9.73 8.19 -5.73
CA ALA A 20 9.25 6.98 -6.41
C ALA A 20 10.21 6.55 -7.54
N GLN A 21 10.70 7.51 -8.33
CA GLN A 21 11.68 7.26 -9.38
C GLN A 21 13.00 6.70 -8.83
N ARG A 22 13.51 7.28 -7.72
CA ARG A 22 14.72 6.75 -7.05
C ARG A 22 14.53 5.32 -6.53
N LEU A 23 13.36 5.01 -5.97
CA LEU A 23 13.03 3.66 -5.49
C LEU A 23 12.95 2.65 -6.64
N SER A 24 12.35 3.05 -7.77
CA SER A 24 12.28 2.21 -8.97
C SER A 24 13.68 1.91 -9.53
N LEU A 25 14.57 2.91 -9.62
CA LEU A 25 15.96 2.70 -10.05
C LEU A 25 16.72 1.75 -9.11
N LEU A 26 16.51 1.88 -7.80
CA LEU A 26 17.10 0.99 -6.79
C LEU A 26 16.63 -0.46 -6.95
N ASN A 27 15.34 -0.66 -7.25
CA ASN A 27 14.78 -1.98 -7.52
C ASN A 27 15.32 -2.59 -8.82
N ASP A 28 15.43 -1.80 -9.89
CA ASP A 28 15.99 -2.26 -11.17
C ASP A 28 17.46 -2.68 -11.02
N ILE A 29 18.27 -1.92 -10.27
CA ILE A 29 19.66 -2.30 -9.94
C ILE A 29 19.67 -3.63 -9.17
N LYS A 30 18.79 -3.80 -8.18
CA LYS A 30 18.71 -5.02 -7.37
C LYS A 30 18.27 -6.24 -8.20
N CYS A 31 17.36 -6.07 -9.15
CA CYS A 31 16.92 -7.13 -10.06
C CYS A 31 18.00 -7.52 -11.08
N LYS A 32 18.76 -6.55 -11.58
CA LYS A 32 19.91 -6.83 -12.46
C LYS A 32 21.01 -7.60 -11.72
N GLN A 33 21.27 -7.26 -10.46
CA GLN A 33 22.20 -8.00 -9.61
C GLN A 33 21.76 -9.45 -9.34
N SER A 34 20.46 -9.72 -9.20
CA SER A 34 19.99 -11.09 -8.96
C SER A 34 20.06 -11.99 -10.19
N ASN A 35 20.11 -11.41 -11.40
CA ASN A 35 20.03 -12.15 -12.65
C ASN A 35 21.39 -12.32 -13.36
N ASP A 36 22.39 -11.50 -13.03
CA ASP A 36 23.67 -11.49 -13.72
C ASP A 36 24.83 -11.67 -12.71
N GLU A 37 25.33 -12.91 -12.58
CA GLU A 37 26.47 -13.25 -11.70
C GLU A 37 27.77 -12.51 -12.08
N SER A 38 27.81 -11.86 -13.24
CA SER A 38 29.02 -11.26 -13.80
C SER A 38 29.20 -9.76 -13.54
N VAL A 39 28.19 -9.08 -12.99
CA VAL A 39 28.22 -7.61 -12.82
C VAL A 39 28.76 -7.24 -11.43
N ASN A 40 29.76 -6.36 -11.40
CA ASN A 40 30.38 -5.80 -10.19
C ASN A 40 29.34 -5.56 -9.08
N ASN A 41 29.50 -6.29 -7.98
CA ASN A 41 28.65 -6.22 -6.79
C ASN A 41 28.66 -4.81 -6.20
N LEU A 42 27.70 -3.97 -6.60
CA LEU A 42 27.34 -2.76 -5.87
C LEU A 42 26.75 -3.19 -4.52
N ALA A 43 27.61 -3.30 -3.51
CA ALA A 43 27.22 -3.57 -2.13
C ALA A 43 26.70 -2.27 -1.51
N PHE A 44 25.40 -2.18 -1.30
CA PHE A 44 24.84 -1.10 -0.50
C PHE A 44 25.25 -1.30 0.98
N PRO A 45 25.61 -0.23 1.71
CA PRO A 45 25.87 -0.32 3.14
C PRO A 45 24.67 -0.94 3.84
N VAL A 46 24.85 -2.17 4.35
CA VAL A 46 23.81 -2.85 5.11
C VAL A 46 23.79 -2.18 6.48
N HIS A 47 22.73 -1.44 6.77
CA HIS A 47 22.51 -0.95 8.13
C HIS A 47 22.50 -2.16 9.08
N HIS A 48 23.50 -2.23 9.97
CA HIS A 48 23.78 -3.35 10.88
C HIS A 48 22.61 -3.79 11.78
N LYS A 49 21.48 -3.06 11.77
CA LYS A 49 20.30 -3.31 12.60
C LYS A 49 19.39 -4.45 12.08
N HIS A 50 19.63 -5.00 10.89
CA HIS A 50 18.78 -6.05 10.29
C HIS A 50 19.50 -7.35 9.93
N GLN A 51 20.66 -7.64 10.54
CA GLN A 51 21.49 -8.79 10.16
C GLN A 51 20.89 -10.16 10.52
N ASN A 52 19.82 -10.23 11.34
CA ASN A 52 19.26 -11.49 11.84
C ASN A 52 18.02 -12.03 11.09
N ASP A 53 17.53 -11.35 10.04
CA ASP A 53 16.35 -11.81 9.26
C ASP A 53 16.72 -12.30 7.85
N ARG A 54 17.74 -13.17 7.72
CA ARG A 54 18.13 -13.78 6.44
C ARG A 54 17.68 -15.24 6.34
N GLN A 55 16.46 -15.46 5.84
CA GLN A 55 16.16 -16.43 4.77
C GLN A 55 14.64 -16.48 4.49
N SER A 56 14.21 -15.73 3.48
CA SER A 56 13.08 -16.17 2.64
C SER A 56 13.36 -15.72 1.22
N SER A 57 13.69 -16.66 0.35
CA SER A 57 13.76 -16.50 -1.09
C SER A 57 12.35 -16.25 -1.64
N CYS A 58 11.91 -15.00 -1.60
CA CYS A 58 10.69 -14.57 -2.25
C CYS A 58 10.98 -14.22 -3.71
N THR A 59 10.84 -15.20 -4.60
CA THR A 59 10.66 -14.98 -6.04
C THR A 59 9.22 -14.56 -6.31
N GLU A 60 8.83 -13.36 -5.88
CA GLU A 60 7.65 -12.70 -6.43
C GLU A 60 8.11 -11.80 -7.58
N SER A 61 7.81 -12.21 -8.81
CA SER A 61 7.74 -11.30 -9.95
C SER A 61 6.58 -10.33 -9.70
N GLN A 62 6.82 -9.30 -8.90
CA GLN A 62 5.92 -8.16 -8.86
C GLN A 62 6.03 -7.50 -10.23
N ASN A 63 4.93 -7.51 -10.99
CA ASN A 63 4.81 -6.71 -12.19
C ASN A 63 5.06 -5.25 -11.77
N GLU A 64 6.26 -4.75 -12.02
CA GLU A 64 6.62 -3.37 -11.78
C GLU A 64 5.68 -2.51 -12.62
N ILE A 65 4.84 -1.74 -11.93
CA ILE A 65 4.01 -0.72 -12.53
C ILE A 65 4.97 0.37 -12.98
N ASP A 66 5.25 0.43 -14.28
CA ASP A 66 6.10 1.50 -14.82
C ASP A 66 5.34 2.84 -14.79
N GLN A 67 6.06 3.95 -15.03
CA GLN A 67 5.43 5.27 -15.06
C GLN A 67 4.31 5.35 -16.13
N ILE A 68 4.46 4.59 -17.22
CA ILE A 68 3.50 4.54 -18.32
C ILE A 68 2.20 3.87 -17.86
N ASP A 69 2.28 2.83 -17.03
CA ASP A 69 1.14 2.15 -16.41
C ASP A 69 0.40 3.09 -15.47
N ILE A 70 1.11 3.91 -14.68
CA ILE A 70 0.48 4.89 -13.78
C ILE A 70 -0.30 5.94 -14.60
N GLU A 71 0.29 6.49 -15.65
CA GLU A 71 -0.37 7.47 -16.53
C GLU A 71 -1.60 6.87 -17.22
N GLN A 72 -1.53 5.61 -17.67
CA GLN A 72 -2.66 4.89 -18.25
C GLN A 72 -3.77 4.63 -17.23
N ILE A 73 -3.42 4.22 -16.00
CA ILE A 73 -4.39 4.01 -14.91
C ILE A 73 -5.12 5.31 -14.58
N ILE A 74 -4.39 6.43 -14.45
CA ILE A 74 -4.99 7.75 -14.19
C ILE A 74 -5.91 8.15 -15.34
N THR A 75 -5.46 7.97 -16.58
CA THR A 75 -6.26 8.30 -17.77
C THR A 75 -7.55 7.49 -17.83
N LYS A 76 -7.47 6.18 -17.56
CA LYS A 76 -8.62 5.28 -17.54
C LYS A 76 -9.61 5.66 -16.45
N ALA A 77 -9.13 5.88 -15.21
CA ALA A 77 -9.99 6.29 -14.10
C ALA A 77 -10.70 7.63 -14.38
N TYR A 78 -10.02 8.55 -15.05
CA TYR A 78 -10.60 9.82 -15.47
C TYR A 78 -11.74 9.63 -16.49
N HIS A 79 -11.56 8.76 -17.48
CA HIS A 79 -12.60 8.48 -18.49
C HIS A 79 -13.81 7.78 -17.86
N GLU A 80 -13.59 6.80 -16.98
CA GLU A 80 -14.68 6.15 -16.23
C GLU A 80 -15.48 7.15 -15.37
N ALA A 81 -14.80 8.15 -14.78
CA ALA A 81 -15.47 9.22 -14.03
C ALA A 81 -16.31 10.13 -14.95
N ILE A 82 -15.83 10.46 -16.15
CA ILE A 82 -16.61 11.20 -17.15
C ILE A 82 -17.85 10.42 -17.55
N ASP A 83 -17.70 9.13 -17.89
CA ASP A 83 -18.80 8.29 -18.32
C ASP A 83 -19.88 8.18 -17.22
N MET A 84 -19.47 8.09 -15.95
CA MET A 84 -20.38 8.14 -14.82
C MET A 84 -21.10 9.49 -14.70
N LEU A 85 -20.41 10.61 -14.89
CA LEU A 85 -21.01 11.96 -14.82
C LEU A 85 -21.96 12.22 -15.99
N ASP A 86 -21.66 11.69 -17.17
CA ASP A 86 -22.51 11.78 -18.36
C ASP A 86 -23.79 10.95 -18.16
N GLY A 87 -23.66 9.73 -17.65
CA GLY A 87 -24.80 8.87 -17.31
C GLY A 87 -25.75 9.46 -16.25
N LEU A 88 -25.27 10.39 -15.43
CA LEU A 88 -26.06 11.14 -14.45
C LEU A 88 -26.60 12.49 -14.98
N GLU A 89 -26.37 12.79 -16.26
CA GLU A 89 -26.71 14.06 -16.92
C GLU A 89 -26.09 15.32 -16.26
N ILE A 90 -25.10 15.15 -15.36
CA ILE A 90 -24.45 16.25 -14.65
C ILE A 90 -23.70 17.15 -15.65
N LEU A 91 -23.09 16.55 -16.68
CA LEU A 91 -22.39 17.29 -17.73
C LEU A 91 -23.33 18.24 -18.48
N ASN A 92 -24.56 17.82 -18.75
CA ASN A 92 -25.57 18.68 -19.39
C ASN A 92 -25.98 19.85 -18.49
N VAL A 93 -26.12 19.61 -17.19
CA VAL A 93 -26.43 20.68 -16.21
C VAL A 93 -25.28 21.68 -16.12
N LEU A 94 -24.03 21.21 -16.05
CA LEU A 94 -22.84 22.07 -16.01
C LEU A 94 -22.72 22.93 -17.27
N LYS A 95 -22.93 22.33 -18.45
CA LYS A 95 -22.91 23.02 -19.74
C LYS A 95 -23.99 24.09 -19.83
N ASN A 96 -25.21 23.78 -19.42
CA ASN A 96 -26.34 24.73 -19.43
C ASN A 96 -26.10 25.92 -18.49
N LYS A 97 -25.37 25.70 -17.40
CA LYS A 97 -25.01 26.75 -16.43
C LYS A 97 -23.73 27.52 -16.77
N ARG A 98 -23.11 27.27 -17.93
CA ARG A 98 -21.82 27.85 -18.36
C ARG A 98 -20.70 27.65 -17.32
N VAL A 99 -20.77 26.57 -16.56
CA VAL A 99 -19.70 26.17 -15.66
C VAL A 99 -18.62 25.53 -16.51
N LEU A 100 -17.35 25.82 -16.19
CA LEU A 100 -16.17 25.32 -16.88
C LEU A 100 -16.36 23.89 -17.39
N ASP A 101 -16.21 23.73 -18.70
CA ASP A 101 -16.27 22.44 -19.37
C ASP A 101 -15.16 21.55 -18.80
N LEU A 102 -15.52 20.39 -18.25
CA LEU A 102 -14.58 19.39 -17.73
C LEU A 102 -13.53 19.02 -18.77
N LYS A 103 -13.88 19.13 -20.06
CA LYS A 103 -12.95 18.92 -21.16
C LYS A 103 -11.72 19.83 -21.08
N LEU A 104 -11.91 21.12 -20.81
CA LEU A 104 -10.80 22.09 -20.71
C LEU A 104 -9.89 21.80 -19.52
N LEU A 105 -10.47 21.34 -18.40
CA LEU A 105 -9.69 20.94 -17.23
C LEU A 105 -8.87 19.67 -17.52
N SER A 106 -9.48 18.70 -18.22
CA SER A 106 -8.81 17.47 -18.64
C SER A 106 -7.62 17.77 -19.55
N GLU A 107 -7.83 18.62 -20.55
CA GLU A 107 -6.79 19.03 -21.50
C GLU A 107 -5.64 19.72 -20.77
N TYR A 108 -5.94 20.56 -19.77
CA TYR A 108 -4.92 21.20 -18.94
C TYR A 108 -4.10 20.17 -18.14
N VAL A 109 -4.76 19.25 -17.44
CA VAL A 109 -4.10 18.23 -16.61
C VAL A 109 -3.25 17.28 -17.47
N PHE A 110 -3.80 16.77 -18.57
CA PHE A 110 -3.06 15.87 -19.47
C PHE A 110 -1.92 16.58 -20.19
N LYS A 111 -2.10 17.85 -20.56
CA LYS A 111 -1.00 18.66 -21.10
C LYS A 111 0.14 18.81 -20.09
N GLN A 112 -0.19 19.02 -18.81
CA GLN A 112 0.81 19.16 -17.74
C GLN A 112 1.52 17.83 -17.44
N LEU A 113 0.78 16.71 -17.45
CA LEU A 113 1.35 15.36 -17.32
C LEU A 113 2.29 15.05 -18.50
N ASN A 114 1.82 15.24 -19.74
CA ASN A 114 2.61 14.96 -20.95
C ASN A 114 3.82 15.89 -21.12
N SER A 115 3.75 17.14 -20.64
CA SER A 115 4.91 18.04 -20.71
C SER A 115 6.03 17.62 -19.75
N ASN A 116 5.68 16.94 -18.65
CA ASN A 116 6.62 16.47 -17.64
C ASN A 116 7.09 15.04 -17.92
N SER A 117 6.38 14.28 -18.76
CA SER A 117 6.76 12.93 -19.17
C SER A 117 7.79 12.89 -20.31
N LYS A 118 8.50 14.00 -20.59
CA LYS A 118 9.73 13.95 -21.39
C LYS A 118 10.76 13.10 -20.65
N MET A 119 10.64 11.80 -20.91
CA MET A 119 11.53 10.71 -20.55
C MET A 119 12.96 11.16 -20.84
N TYR A 120 13.72 11.43 -19.79
CA TYR A 120 15.16 11.57 -19.91
C TYR A 120 15.66 10.22 -20.41
N ASP A 121 16.02 10.16 -21.68
CA ASP A 121 16.63 8.98 -22.28
C ASP A 121 18.05 8.86 -21.74
N TYR A 122 18.20 8.15 -20.62
CA TYR A 122 19.50 7.90 -20.00
C TYR A 122 20.35 6.91 -20.81
N SER A 123 19.84 6.34 -21.91
CA SER A 123 20.63 5.46 -22.77
C SER A 123 21.77 6.21 -23.49
N SER A 124 21.66 7.53 -23.67
CA SER A 124 22.68 8.32 -24.36
C SER A 124 23.84 8.82 -23.49
N GLN A 125 23.79 8.64 -22.17
CA GLN A 125 24.79 9.21 -21.24
C GLN A 125 25.76 8.15 -20.70
N ARG A 126 26.24 7.25 -21.58
CA ARG A 126 27.20 6.19 -21.20
C ARG A 126 28.62 6.38 -21.75
N SER A 127 28.91 7.46 -22.49
CA SER A 127 30.18 7.54 -23.24
C SER A 127 31.21 8.56 -22.78
N ASN A 128 31.00 9.39 -21.76
CA ASN A 128 32.01 10.35 -21.29
C ASN A 128 31.82 10.72 -19.80
N MET A 129 32.14 9.81 -18.88
CA MET A 129 32.52 10.22 -17.52
C MET A 129 34.00 9.90 -17.35
N ASP A 130 34.78 10.94 -17.55
CA ASP A 130 36.17 11.10 -17.13
C ASP A 130 36.19 11.10 -15.59
N ASP A 131 37.22 10.48 -15.00
CA ASP A 131 37.36 10.15 -13.59
C ASP A 131 37.58 11.40 -12.70
N GLY A 132 36.55 12.26 -12.62
CA GLY A 132 36.52 13.43 -11.76
C GLY A 132 36.24 13.04 -10.31
N GLU A 133 37.31 12.93 -9.54
CA GLU A 133 37.42 12.86 -8.08
C GLU A 133 36.36 13.73 -7.38
N PHE A 134 35.40 13.09 -6.68
CA PHE A 134 34.46 13.78 -5.80
C PHE A 134 35.13 13.97 -4.42
N GLU A 135 35.69 15.15 -4.18
CA GLU A 135 36.01 15.62 -2.83
C GLU A 135 34.69 15.83 -2.07
N ILE A 136 34.51 15.06 -1.00
CA ILE A 136 33.45 15.25 -0.02
C ILE A 136 34.07 16.14 1.07
N ASP A 137 33.68 17.42 1.10
CA ASP A 137 33.90 18.31 2.24
C ASP A 137 33.00 17.84 3.38
N ASP A 138 33.61 17.10 4.33
CA ASP A 138 33.03 16.79 5.63
C ASP A 138 33.24 18.01 6.55
N ASP A 139 32.28 18.93 6.57
CA ASP A 139 32.20 19.97 7.59
C ASP A 139 31.77 19.35 8.93
N ASP A 140 32.79 19.01 9.72
CA ASP A 140 32.78 18.78 11.17
C ASP A 140 32.39 20.08 11.91
N ASP A 141 31.18 20.14 12.46
CA ASP A 141 30.90 21.00 13.62
C ASP A 141 29.63 20.51 14.32
N ASP A 142 29.79 19.89 15.50
CA ASP A 142 28.94 20.14 16.67
C ASP A 142 29.44 19.30 17.85
N ASN A 143 30.38 19.93 18.57
CA ASN A 143 30.88 19.55 19.87
C ASN A 143 29.89 20.02 20.95
N GLU A 144 29.04 19.12 21.46
CA GLU A 144 28.29 19.36 22.70
C GLU A 144 28.54 18.24 23.71
N THR A 145 29.44 18.54 24.64
CA THR A 145 29.80 17.80 25.84
C THR A 145 28.70 17.80 26.91
N THR A 146 28.81 16.78 27.79
CA THR A 146 28.21 16.59 29.14
C THR A 146 26.78 16.05 29.16
N ASP A 147 26.40 15.05 29.97
CA ASP A 147 26.90 14.61 31.27
C ASP A 147 26.72 13.09 31.46
N ASP A 148 27.70 12.51 32.16
CA ASP A 148 27.71 11.15 32.67
C ASP A 148 26.59 10.91 33.69
N LEU A 149 25.78 9.86 33.44
CA LEU A 149 25.09 9.15 34.51
C LEU A 149 25.39 7.65 34.41
N ASN A 150 26.35 7.24 35.24
CA ASN A 150 26.56 5.87 35.70
C ASN A 150 25.23 5.26 36.15
N MET A 151 24.82 4.19 35.50
CA MET A 151 23.94 3.17 36.07
C MET A 151 24.69 1.85 35.91
N ASP A 152 25.39 1.48 36.99
CA ASP A 152 25.83 0.11 37.24
C ASP A 152 24.58 -0.75 37.37
N ASP A 153 24.36 -1.65 36.42
CA ASP A 153 23.39 -2.73 36.57
C ASP A 153 24.12 -4.05 36.29
N ASP A 154 24.71 -4.55 37.36
CA ASP A 154 25.18 -5.93 37.51
C ASP A 154 23.99 -6.88 37.31
N ASN A 155 23.87 -7.48 36.13
CA ASN A 155 23.03 -8.67 35.98
C ASN A 155 23.79 -9.81 35.31
N ASN A 156 24.37 -10.61 36.19
CA ASN A 156 25.11 -11.83 35.94
C ASN A 156 24.13 -12.99 35.75
N ASP A 157 23.68 -13.23 34.52
CA ASP A 157 22.98 -14.47 34.15
C ASP A 157 23.84 -15.29 33.18
N SER A 158 24.66 -16.14 33.79
CA SER A 158 25.33 -17.27 33.15
C SER A 158 24.28 -18.32 32.74
N PHE A 159 23.91 -18.33 31.47
CA PHE A 159 23.20 -19.45 30.86
C PHE A 159 24.14 -20.21 29.92
N SER A 160 24.77 -21.23 30.49
CA SER A 160 25.41 -22.31 29.75
C SER A 160 24.32 -23.19 29.13
N SER A 161 24.20 -23.18 27.81
CA SER A 161 23.48 -24.20 27.07
C SER A 161 24.37 -24.71 25.94
N ASN A 162 25.07 -25.82 26.24
CA ASN A 162 25.60 -26.73 25.23
C ASN A 162 24.42 -27.30 24.44
N ALA A 163 24.33 -26.97 23.16
CA ALA A 163 23.54 -27.71 22.20
C ALA A 163 24.47 -28.07 21.03
N ASP A 164 24.98 -29.28 21.13
CA ASP A 164 25.65 -30.05 20.09
C ASP A 164 24.61 -30.38 19.02
N TYR A 165 24.72 -29.78 17.84
CA TYR A 165 23.90 -30.12 16.68
C TYR A 165 24.78 -30.84 15.68
N THR A 166 24.56 -32.14 15.60
CA THR A 166 25.14 -33.03 14.59
C THR A 166 24.33 -32.85 13.30
N ASP A 167 25.01 -32.41 12.25
CA ASP A 167 24.55 -32.44 10.85
C ASP A 167 24.43 -33.90 10.40
N GLU A 168 23.21 -34.42 10.29
CA GLU A 168 22.92 -35.61 9.48
C GLU A 168 21.57 -35.43 8.73
N ASP A 169 21.64 -35.74 7.44
CA ASP A 169 20.57 -36.12 6.51
C ASP A 169 19.81 -35.04 5.72
N GLU A 170 20.41 -34.69 4.56
CA GLU A 170 19.70 -34.38 3.32
C GLU A 170 18.87 -35.60 2.89
N GLN A 171 17.61 -35.67 3.34
CA GLN A 171 16.65 -36.64 2.86
C GLN A 171 15.83 -36.01 1.71
N GLU A 172 15.89 -36.63 0.53
CA GLU A 172 15.06 -36.29 -0.64
C GLU A 172 13.56 -36.39 -0.26
N ASP A 173 12.96 -35.27 0.15
CA ASP A 173 11.53 -35.09 0.36
C ASP A 173 10.77 -35.21 -0.98
N THR A 174 10.53 -36.45 -1.40
CA THR A 174 9.75 -36.79 -2.61
C THR A 174 8.25 -36.91 -2.33
N ASP A 175 7.79 -36.76 -1.09
CA ASP A 175 6.40 -36.97 -0.71
C ASP A 175 5.64 -35.67 -0.42
N ASN A 176 5.56 -34.79 -1.42
CA ASN A 176 4.60 -33.68 -1.43
C ASN A 176 3.16 -34.16 -1.69
N SER A 177 2.66 -35.11 -0.90
CA SER A 177 1.27 -35.59 -1.00
C SER A 177 0.36 -34.79 -0.05
N ILE A 178 -0.59 -34.05 -0.63
CA ILE A 178 -1.63 -33.33 0.14
C ILE A 178 -2.89 -34.18 0.11
N ASN A 179 -3.32 -34.66 1.28
CA ASN A 179 -4.58 -35.39 1.44
C ASN A 179 -5.71 -34.41 1.78
N THR A 180 -6.82 -34.45 1.03
CA THR A 180 -8.00 -33.60 1.27
C THR A 180 -9.29 -34.40 1.17
N THR A 181 -10.23 -34.13 2.08
CA THR A 181 -11.56 -34.78 2.16
C THR A 181 -12.66 -34.00 1.44
N LYS A 182 -12.29 -32.99 0.65
CA LYS A 182 -13.26 -32.10 -0.01
C LYS A 182 -13.77 -32.75 -1.31
N ASN A 183 -15.07 -33.01 -1.36
CA ASN A 183 -15.69 -33.76 -2.46
C ASN A 183 -16.12 -32.90 -3.67
N GLU A 184 -16.15 -31.57 -3.53
CA GLU A 184 -16.53 -30.65 -4.61
C GLU A 184 -15.49 -29.55 -4.81
N PHE A 185 -14.92 -29.52 -6.02
CA PHE A 185 -14.05 -28.45 -6.51
C PHE A 185 -14.75 -27.72 -7.66
N ALA A 186 -15.85 -27.02 -7.36
CA ALA A 186 -16.62 -26.31 -8.37
C ALA A 186 -15.74 -25.28 -9.10
N GLY A 187 -15.63 -25.41 -10.42
CA GLY A 187 -14.88 -24.49 -11.29
C GLY A 187 -13.37 -24.78 -11.42
N ILE A 188 -12.85 -25.82 -10.76
CA ILE A 188 -11.43 -26.18 -10.82
C ILE A 188 -11.28 -27.44 -11.69
N LYS A 189 -10.45 -27.35 -12.72
CA LYS A 189 -10.12 -28.51 -13.56
C LYS A 189 -9.15 -29.41 -12.83
N ILE A 190 -9.61 -30.62 -12.52
CA ILE A 190 -8.79 -31.70 -11.96
C ILE A 190 -8.67 -32.78 -13.02
N CYS A 191 -7.43 -33.15 -13.35
CA CYS A 191 -7.16 -34.17 -14.36
C CYS A 191 -6.89 -35.51 -13.66
N SER A 192 -7.44 -36.62 -14.19
CA SER A 192 -7.13 -37.97 -13.66
C SER A 192 -5.81 -38.52 -14.21
N LYS A 193 -5.34 -37.98 -15.34
CA LYS A 193 -4.09 -38.36 -15.99
C LYS A 193 -3.51 -37.13 -16.69
N VAL A 194 -2.19 -37.01 -16.68
CA VAL A 194 -1.42 -35.95 -17.34
C VAL A 194 -0.33 -36.62 -18.17
N GLU A 195 0.06 -36.00 -19.29
CA GLU A 195 1.18 -36.48 -20.11
C GLU A 195 2.51 -36.27 -19.36
N SER A 196 3.46 -37.20 -19.52
CA SER A 196 4.69 -37.22 -18.72
C SER A 196 5.59 -35.98 -18.91
N ASP A 197 5.48 -35.31 -20.05
CA ASP A 197 6.19 -34.08 -20.37
C ASP A 197 5.68 -32.87 -19.58
N THR A 198 4.40 -32.87 -19.19
CA THR A 198 3.75 -31.77 -18.47
C THR A 198 3.51 -32.06 -16.99
N GLU A 199 3.89 -33.23 -16.48
CA GLU A 199 3.67 -33.64 -15.09
C GLU A 199 4.25 -32.64 -14.07
N HIS A 200 5.39 -32.02 -14.40
CA HIS A 200 6.04 -30.99 -13.60
C HIS A 200 5.22 -29.69 -13.42
N CYS A 201 4.18 -29.46 -14.23
CA CYS A 201 3.26 -28.32 -14.09
C CYS A 201 2.08 -28.59 -13.15
N TYR A 202 1.97 -29.80 -12.59
CA TYR A 202 0.85 -30.21 -11.76
C TYR A 202 1.33 -30.61 -10.35
N PHE A 203 0.42 -30.49 -9.39
CA PHE A 203 0.52 -31.10 -8.08
C PHE A 203 -0.25 -32.40 -8.07
N LYS A 204 0.34 -33.44 -7.49
CA LYS A 204 -0.30 -34.74 -7.27
C LYS A 204 -1.12 -34.65 -5.98
N VAL A 205 -2.43 -34.89 -6.08
CA VAL A 205 -3.38 -34.77 -4.96
C VAL A 205 -4.18 -36.06 -4.88
N THR A 206 -4.25 -36.66 -3.70
CA THR A 206 -5.04 -37.89 -3.49
C THR A 206 -6.43 -37.51 -2.98
N ILE A 207 -7.47 -37.87 -3.73
CA ILE A 207 -8.87 -37.58 -3.41
C ILE A 207 -9.64 -38.90 -3.47
N ASN A 208 -10.17 -39.37 -2.35
CA ASN A 208 -10.88 -40.65 -2.25
C ASN A 208 -10.05 -41.84 -2.76
N ASP A 209 -8.78 -41.93 -2.33
CA ASP A 209 -7.79 -42.93 -2.75
C ASP A 209 -7.41 -42.92 -4.24
N ASP A 210 -8.01 -42.04 -5.04
CA ASP A 210 -7.61 -41.78 -6.42
C ASP A 210 -6.56 -40.68 -6.47
N THR A 211 -5.44 -40.95 -7.15
CA THR A 211 -4.48 -39.91 -7.52
C THR A 211 -5.07 -39.03 -8.62
N LYS A 212 -5.11 -37.72 -8.37
CA LYS A 212 -5.49 -36.70 -9.34
C LYS A 212 -4.40 -35.64 -9.47
N TYR A 213 -4.46 -34.87 -10.53
CA TYR A 213 -3.49 -33.82 -10.85
C TYR A 213 -4.17 -32.46 -10.91
N LEU A 214 -3.64 -31.51 -10.13
CA LEU A 214 -4.11 -30.13 -10.05
C LEU A 214 -3.03 -29.20 -10.61
N HIS A 215 -3.36 -28.37 -11.59
CA HIS A 215 -2.39 -27.46 -12.19
C HIS A 215 -1.83 -26.46 -11.15
N LYS A 216 -0.52 -26.23 -11.16
CA LYS A 216 0.17 -25.36 -10.17
C LYS A 216 -0.42 -23.96 -10.09
N GLN A 217 -0.77 -23.36 -11.23
CA GLN A 217 -1.42 -22.04 -11.26
C GLN A 217 -2.80 -22.06 -10.59
N THR A 218 -3.58 -23.13 -10.80
CA THR A 218 -4.90 -23.26 -10.20
C THR A 218 -4.81 -23.48 -8.69
N ALA A 219 -3.83 -24.25 -8.22
CA ALA A 219 -3.53 -24.39 -6.79
C ALA A 219 -3.10 -23.06 -6.16
N CYS A 220 -2.22 -22.30 -6.84
CA CYS A 220 -1.82 -20.96 -6.40
C CYS A 220 -3.02 -20.00 -6.35
N TRP A 221 -3.92 -20.07 -7.34
CA TRP A 221 -5.17 -19.32 -7.32
C TRP A 221 -6.07 -19.72 -6.15
N LEU A 222 -6.15 -21.00 -5.81
CA LEU A 222 -6.96 -21.52 -4.70
C LEU A 222 -6.44 -21.03 -3.34
N LEU A 223 -5.12 -21.08 -3.15
CA LEU A 223 -4.44 -20.55 -1.96
C LEU A 223 -4.63 -19.03 -1.85
N THR A 224 -4.60 -18.32 -2.99
CA THR A 224 -4.84 -16.88 -2.99
C THR A 224 -6.32 -16.53 -2.86
N GLU A 225 -7.27 -17.36 -3.29
CA GLU A 225 -8.71 -17.09 -3.15
C GLU A 225 -9.16 -17.20 -1.68
N GLU A 226 -8.70 -18.23 -0.97
CA GLU A 226 -8.98 -18.38 0.46
C GLU A 226 -8.37 -17.23 1.27
N LYS A 227 -7.13 -16.85 0.92
CA LYS A 227 -6.49 -15.65 1.47
C LYS A 227 -7.22 -14.37 1.04
N ARG A 228 -7.78 -14.27 -0.17
CA ARG A 228 -8.58 -13.12 -0.64
C ARG A 228 -9.91 -13.00 0.09
N ARG A 229 -10.57 -14.12 0.43
CA ARG A 229 -11.79 -14.10 1.26
C ARG A 229 -11.49 -13.59 2.67
N GLN A 230 -10.34 -13.96 3.23
CA GLN A 230 -9.87 -13.42 4.52
C GLN A 230 -9.39 -11.96 4.40
N LEU A 231 -8.74 -11.57 3.30
CA LEU A 231 -8.37 -10.17 3.03
C LEU A 231 -9.58 -9.26 2.85
N ARG A 232 -10.72 -9.79 2.40
CA ARG A 232 -11.95 -9.01 2.21
C ARG A 232 -12.56 -8.52 3.53
N SER A 233 -12.14 -9.06 4.66
CA SER A 233 -12.53 -8.57 5.99
C SER A 233 -11.30 -8.17 6.81
N ASN A 234 -10.38 -7.41 6.21
CA ASN A 234 -9.39 -6.71 7.02
C ASN A 234 -10.08 -5.59 7.81
N SER A 235 -9.89 -5.57 9.12
CA SER A 235 -10.40 -4.52 10.01
C SER A 235 -9.95 -3.12 9.59
N CYS A 236 -8.76 -2.99 9.00
CA CYS A 236 -8.27 -1.74 8.41
C CYS A 236 -9.21 -1.20 7.31
N CYS A 237 -9.77 -2.09 6.47
CA CYS A 237 -10.71 -1.70 5.42
C CYS A 237 -12.00 -1.10 5.97
N ILE A 238 -12.43 -1.52 7.17
CA ILE A 238 -13.64 -0.99 7.82
C ILE A 238 -13.42 0.47 8.21
N TYR A 239 -12.26 0.80 8.78
CA TYR A 239 -11.93 2.18 9.12
C TYR A 239 -11.81 3.07 7.87
N LEU A 240 -11.18 2.57 6.80
CA LEU A 240 -11.06 3.30 5.54
C LEU A 240 -12.42 3.52 4.86
N LEU A 241 -13.27 2.49 4.83
CA LEU A 241 -14.63 2.60 4.29
C LEU A 241 -15.47 3.59 5.10
N SER A 242 -15.38 3.53 6.43
CA SER A 242 -16.06 4.46 7.33
C SER A 242 -15.55 5.90 7.14
N SER A 243 -14.23 6.06 6.96
CA SER A 243 -13.61 7.36 6.67
C SER A 243 -14.09 7.93 5.34
N LEU A 244 -14.24 7.08 4.31
CA LEU A 244 -14.77 7.46 3.01
C LEU A 244 -16.23 7.91 3.12
N ILE A 245 -17.07 7.17 3.85
CA ILE A 245 -18.46 7.54 4.10
C ILE A 245 -18.55 8.89 4.82
N SER A 246 -17.75 9.09 5.87
CA SER A 246 -17.67 10.38 6.57
C SER A 246 -17.20 11.52 5.66
N ALA A 247 -16.24 11.25 4.76
CA ALA A 247 -15.79 12.24 3.79
C ALA A 247 -16.87 12.60 2.75
N LEU A 248 -17.66 11.63 2.30
CA LEU A 248 -18.79 11.86 1.38
C LEU A 248 -19.90 12.69 2.04
N ILE A 249 -20.21 12.42 3.31
CA ILE A 249 -21.15 13.21 4.10
C ILE A 249 -20.64 14.65 4.26
N PHE A 250 -19.36 14.81 4.61
CA PHE A 250 -18.70 16.12 4.68
C PHE A 250 -18.79 16.89 3.37
N LEU A 251 -18.48 16.23 2.25
CA LEU A 251 -18.52 16.84 0.93
C LEU A 251 -19.93 17.31 0.59
N SER A 252 -20.93 16.49 0.90
CA SER A 252 -22.35 16.81 0.68
C SER A 252 -22.80 18.02 1.51
N ILE A 253 -22.44 18.08 2.80
CA ILE A 253 -22.85 19.17 3.70
C ILE A 253 -22.04 20.46 3.46
N GLY A 254 -20.76 20.33 3.08
CA GLY A 254 -19.86 21.45 2.86
C GLY A 254 -20.06 22.10 1.49
N ILE A 255 -20.00 21.29 0.43
CA ILE A 255 -19.94 21.77 -0.95
C ILE A 255 -21.32 22.12 -1.49
N VAL A 256 -22.35 21.31 -1.26
CA VAL A 256 -23.69 21.54 -1.85
C VAL A 256 -24.24 22.91 -1.45
N PRO A 257 -24.19 23.36 -0.18
CA PRO A 257 -24.64 24.70 0.17
C PRO A 257 -23.77 25.80 -0.45
N GLN A 258 -22.45 25.60 -0.59
CA GLN A 258 -21.60 26.59 -1.27
C GLN A 258 -21.98 26.74 -2.74
N ILE A 259 -22.13 25.63 -3.45
CA ILE A 259 -22.61 25.61 -4.84
C ILE A 259 -23.97 26.32 -4.92
N TYR A 260 -24.89 26.00 -4.01
CA TYR A 260 -26.20 26.63 -3.99
C TYR A 260 -26.13 28.16 -3.79
N THR A 261 -25.28 28.65 -2.87
CA THR A 261 -25.10 30.09 -2.62
C THR A 261 -24.52 30.84 -3.82
N VAL A 262 -23.76 30.16 -4.67
CA VAL A 262 -23.22 30.73 -5.92
C VAL A 262 -24.30 30.88 -6.99
N TYR A 263 -25.27 29.95 -7.05
CA TYR A 263 -26.31 29.98 -8.09
C TYR A 263 -27.58 30.75 -7.72
N ASN A 264 -27.90 30.90 -6.44
CA ASN A 264 -29.10 31.62 -6.00
C ASN A 264 -28.70 32.90 -5.25
N PHE A 265 -28.81 34.04 -5.94
CA PHE A 265 -28.44 35.36 -5.41
C PHE A 265 -29.31 35.80 -4.22
N GLU A 266 -30.56 35.33 -4.14
CA GLU A 266 -31.49 35.61 -3.03
C GLU A 266 -31.30 34.57 -1.90
N ASN A 267 -30.25 34.77 -1.10
CA ASN A 267 -29.71 33.77 -0.18
C ASN A 267 -30.47 33.65 1.16
N LEU A 268 -31.50 32.79 1.21
CA LEU A 268 -32.13 32.36 2.47
C LEU A 268 -31.15 31.66 3.44
N PHE A 269 -30.14 30.99 2.89
CA PHE A 269 -29.18 30.17 3.66
C PHE A 269 -28.14 30.98 4.42
N THR A 270 -27.81 32.19 3.97
CA THR A 270 -26.89 33.08 4.72
C THR A 270 -27.64 33.88 5.78
N THR A 271 -28.96 34.05 5.65
CA THR A 271 -29.77 34.81 6.60
C THR A 271 -30.07 34.01 7.87
N ILE A 272 -30.21 32.69 7.75
CA ILE A 272 -30.54 31.83 8.89
C ILE A 272 -29.26 31.48 9.67
N SER A 273 -28.94 32.31 10.67
CA SER A 273 -27.76 32.16 11.55
C SER A 273 -27.62 30.76 12.18
N SER A 274 -28.74 30.11 12.53
CA SER A 274 -28.74 28.75 13.07
C SER A 274 -28.24 27.70 12.07
N PHE A 275 -28.57 27.84 10.78
CA PHE A 275 -28.10 26.94 9.73
C PHE A 275 -26.60 27.07 9.51
N CYS A 276 -26.08 28.30 9.46
CA CYS A 276 -24.64 28.55 9.35
C CYS A 276 -23.84 27.93 10.50
N ARG A 277 -24.34 28.05 11.75
CA ARG A 277 -23.72 27.43 12.92
C ARG A 277 -23.77 25.91 12.86
N ALA A 278 -24.93 25.33 12.51
CA ALA A 278 -25.07 23.88 12.36
C ALA A 278 -24.14 23.32 11.28
N ARG A 279 -24.04 23.99 10.13
CA ARG A 279 -23.11 23.61 9.05
C ARG A 279 -21.65 23.67 9.48
N ALA A 280 -21.24 24.74 10.16
CA ALA A 280 -19.88 24.88 10.66
C ALA A 280 -19.53 23.75 11.66
N TYR A 281 -20.46 23.44 12.57
CA TYR A 281 -20.31 22.35 13.52
C TYR A 281 -20.22 20.99 12.82
N LEU A 282 -21.15 20.66 11.91
CA LEU A 282 -21.14 19.40 11.16
C LEU A 282 -19.85 19.23 10.34
N ASN A 283 -19.38 20.30 9.69
CA ASN A 283 -18.14 20.27 8.92
C ASN A 283 -16.92 20.00 9.82
N GLN A 284 -16.83 20.69 10.96
CA GLN A 284 -15.74 20.50 11.92
C GLN A 284 -15.75 19.07 12.48
N THR A 285 -16.91 18.60 12.91
CA THR A 285 -17.07 17.27 13.52
C THR A 285 -16.79 16.15 12.52
N SER A 286 -17.28 16.27 11.28
CA SER A 286 -17.00 15.29 10.23
C SER A 286 -15.53 15.24 9.85
N ALA A 287 -14.86 16.39 9.78
CA ALA A 287 -13.42 16.46 9.53
C ALA A 287 -12.60 15.81 10.66
N MET A 288 -12.98 16.02 11.92
CA MET A 288 -12.37 15.36 13.07
C MET A 288 -12.59 13.85 13.04
N SER A 289 -13.82 13.39 12.79
CA SER A 289 -14.15 11.98 12.67
C SER A 289 -13.29 11.28 11.59
N CYS A 290 -13.14 11.90 10.41
CA CYS A 290 -12.30 11.39 9.33
C CYS A 290 -10.83 11.23 9.77
N ARG A 291 -10.25 12.23 10.43
CA ARG A 291 -8.87 12.14 10.95
C ARG A 291 -8.71 11.01 11.98
N TRP A 292 -9.66 10.86 12.90
CA TRP A 292 -9.61 9.79 13.90
C TRP A 292 -9.74 8.40 13.27
N LEU A 293 -10.60 8.23 12.27
CA LEU A 293 -10.71 6.96 11.53
C LEU A 293 -9.42 6.61 10.79
N LEU A 294 -8.72 7.58 10.20
CA LEU A 294 -7.41 7.36 9.58
C LEU A 294 -6.33 6.98 10.60
N VAL A 295 -6.30 7.63 11.76
CA VAL A 295 -5.39 7.28 12.86
C VAL A 295 -5.64 5.84 13.33
N MET A 296 -6.91 5.45 13.48
CA MET A 296 -7.26 4.07 13.85
C MET A 296 -6.87 3.06 12.76
N ALA A 297 -7.07 3.39 11.48
CA ALA A 297 -6.62 2.54 10.37
C ALA A 297 -5.09 2.33 10.39
N TYR A 298 -4.32 3.36 10.76
CA TYR A 298 -2.88 3.27 10.92
C TYR A 298 -2.48 2.39 12.12
N ILE A 299 -3.08 2.61 13.29
CA ILE A 299 -2.85 1.80 14.48
C ILE A 299 -3.16 0.31 14.19
N GLU A 300 -4.26 0.04 13.50
CA GLU A 300 -4.65 -1.32 13.12
C GLU A 300 -3.61 -1.98 12.20
N ARG A 301 -3.03 -1.21 11.27
CA ARG A 301 -1.94 -1.70 10.41
C ARG A 301 -0.69 -2.02 11.24
N CYS A 302 -0.35 -1.20 12.23
CA CYS A 302 0.73 -1.50 13.16
C CYS A 302 0.46 -2.78 13.97
N PHE A 303 -0.77 -3.00 14.43
CA PHE A 303 -1.15 -4.23 15.13
C PHE A 303 -1.10 -5.46 14.23
N SER A 304 -1.52 -5.33 12.97
CA SER A 304 -1.45 -6.40 11.97
C SER A 304 0.00 -6.80 11.65
N CYS A 305 0.93 -5.83 11.62
CA CYS A 305 2.34 -6.06 11.35
C CYS A 305 3.15 -6.51 12.59
N SER A 306 2.56 -6.51 13.79
CA SER A 306 3.27 -6.90 15.01
C SER A 306 3.57 -8.41 15.03
N THR A 307 4.78 -8.79 15.45
CA THR A 307 5.18 -10.19 15.62
C THR A 307 4.41 -10.86 16.76
N GLY A 308 3.98 -10.11 17.77
CA GLY A 308 3.25 -10.60 18.93
C GLY A 308 1.86 -11.15 18.58
N ALA A 309 1.62 -12.44 18.83
CA ALA A 309 0.31 -13.07 18.61
C ALA A 309 -0.82 -12.41 19.43
N ARG A 310 -0.50 -11.93 20.65
CA ARG A 310 -1.45 -11.20 21.50
C ARG A 310 -1.90 -9.87 20.89
N ILE A 311 -0.97 -9.13 20.27
CA ILE A 311 -1.25 -7.83 19.64
C ILE A 311 -2.06 -8.02 18.36
N ARG A 312 -1.71 -9.01 17.53
CA ARG A 312 -2.49 -9.35 16.33
C ARG A 312 -3.93 -9.74 16.64
N LYS A 313 -4.20 -10.36 17.80
CA LYS A 313 -5.57 -10.70 18.22
C LYS A 313 -6.46 -9.47 18.47
N LEU A 314 -5.87 -8.31 18.78
CA LEU A 314 -6.62 -7.05 18.91
C LEU A 314 -7.12 -6.54 17.55
N SER A 315 -6.45 -6.93 16.45
CA SER A 315 -6.80 -6.56 15.08
C SER A 315 -7.99 -7.37 14.53
N SER A 316 -9.05 -7.52 15.32
CA SER A 316 -10.24 -8.25 14.93
C SER A 316 -11.32 -7.34 14.37
N VAL A 317 -12.03 -7.81 13.34
CA VAL A 317 -13.15 -7.10 12.70
C VAL A 317 -14.21 -6.64 13.71
N ASN A 318 -14.53 -7.48 14.70
CA ASN A 318 -15.53 -7.16 15.73
C ASN A 318 -15.09 -5.97 16.61
N ILE A 319 -13.80 -5.87 16.92
CA ILE A 319 -13.25 -4.74 17.69
C ILE A 319 -13.29 -3.49 16.82
N ALA A 320 -12.89 -3.58 15.55
CA ALA A 320 -12.91 -2.45 14.63
C ALA A 320 -14.31 -1.88 14.40
N GLN A 321 -15.33 -2.74 14.27
CA GLN A 321 -16.73 -2.30 14.19
C GLN A 321 -17.16 -1.56 15.47
N LYS A 322 -16.86 -2.10 16.65
CA LYS A 322 -17.18 -1.45 17.93
C LYS A 322 -16.49 -0.10 18.09
N MET A 323 -15.21 -0.02 17.76
CA MET A 323 -14.45 1.23 17.82
C MET A 323 -14.98 2.27 16.84
N THR A 324 -15.37 1.85 15.63
CA THR A 324 -16.01 2.74 14.65
C THR A 324 -17.31 3.32 15.20
N ILE A 325 -18.18 2.49 15.79
CA ILE A 325 -19.44 2.95 16.40
C ILE A 325 -19.17 3.95 17.53
N ILE A 326 -18.23 3.66 18.42
CA ILE A 326 -17.87 4.56 19.54
C ILE A 326 -17.37 5.91 19.02
N ILE A 327 -16.52 5.91 17.99
CA ILE A 327 -16.01 7.13 17.37
C ILE A 327 -17.18 7.93 16.77
N THR A 328 -18.06 7.28 16.01
CA THR A 328 -19.20 7.94 15.38
C THR A 328 -20.18 8.50 16.42
N GLU A 329 -20.49 7.76 17.48
CA GLU A 329 -21.39 8.19 18.55
C GLU A 329 -20.83 9.40 19.31
N ARG A 330 -19.54 9.35 19.68
CA ARG A 330 -18.87 10.45 20.40
C ARG A 330 -18.81 11.75 19.63
N PHE A 331 -18.81 11.68 18.30
CA PHE A 331 -18.85 12.85 17.42
C PHE A 331 -20.29 13.29 17.09
N SER A 332 -21.30 12.47 17.38
CA SER A 332 -22.70 12.85 17.16
C SER A 332 -23.31 13.60 18.34
N THR A 333 -22.76 13.44 19.55
CA THR A 333 -23.16 14.15 20.79
C THR A 333 -22.36 15.43 20.98
#